data_AF-A0A9Q9C445-F1
#
_entry.id   AF-A0A9Q9C445-F1
#
_cell.length_a   1.000
_cell.length_b   1.000
_cell.length_c   1.000
_cell.angle_alpha   90.00
_cell.angle_beta   90.00
_cell.angle_gamma   90.00
#
_symmetry.space_group_name_H-M   'P 1'
#
loop_
_entity.id
_entity.type
_entity.pdbx_description
1 polymer ?
#
loop_
_entity_poly.entity_id
_entity_poly.type
_entity_poly.pdbx_seq_one_letter_code
_entity_poly.pdbx_strand_id
1 'polypeptide(L)'
;MRPVLNETTNATKRLESKGKEAGGDKERVLCFLRDAYKKTRDHSLKYDLKKCLEIIEGKENQEVADLRNALEEALVENETLFAEKCELAVTLECMKAERGE
;
A
#
# COMPACT_ATOMS: atom_id res chain seq x y z
N MET A 1 31.16 8.49 55.85
CA MET A 1 29.72 8.78 55.68
C MET A 1 29.41 8.77 54.20
N ARG A 2 28.59 7.81 53.73
CA ARG A 2 28.05 7.77 52.36
C ARG A 2 26.65 8.43 52.40
N PRO A 3 26.24 9.21 51.40
CA PRO A 3 24.87 9.71 51.36
C PRO A 3 23.90 8.56 51.09
N VAL A 4 22.90 8.46 51.97
CA VAL A 4 21.77 7.53 51.93
C VAL A 4 20.86 7.94 50.77
N LEU A 5 20.57 7.01 49.87
CA LEU A 5 19.58 7.19 48.80
C LEU A 5 18.18 7.21 49.45
N ASN A 6 17.50 8.35 49.38
CA ASN A 6 16.09 8.49 49.77
C ASN A 6 15.21 7.71 48.78
N GLU A 7 14.80 6.50 49.15
CA GLU A 7 13.75 5.76 48.47
C GLU A 7 12.39 6.36 48.84
N THR A 8 11.95 7.39 48.12
CA THR A 8 10.56 7.85 48.18
C THR A 8 9.69 6.96 47.29
N THR A 9 9.07 5.98 47.95
CA THR A 9 7.64 5.65 47.86
C THR A 9 7.00 5.84 46.48
N ASN A 10 6.99 4.77 45.67
CA ASN A 10 6.02 4.65 44.58
C ASN A 10 4.62 4.45 45.18
N ALA A 11 4.01 5.56 45.57
CA ALA A 11 2.60 5.66 45.86
C ALA A 11 1.80 5.27 44.60
N THR A 12 0.80 4.43 44.82
CA THR A 12 -0.18 3.93 43.88
C THR A 12 -0.72 5.04 42.95
N LYS A 13 -0.19 5.14 41.74
CA LYS A 13 -1.01 5.67 40.63
C LYS A 13 -1.74 4.48 40.04
N ARG A 14 -3.03 4.38 40.41
CA ARG A 14 -4.04 3.70 39.61
C ARG A 14 -3.69 3.95 38.15
N LEU A 15 -3.37 2.89 37.42
CA LEU A 15 -3.47 2.91 35.97
C LEU A 15 -4.94 3.17 35.71
N GLU A 16 -5.33 4.44 35.56
CA GLU A 16 -6.50 4.76 34.78
C GLU A 16 -6.20 4.13 33.43
N SER A 17 -6.98 3.11 33.11
CA SER A 17 -7.06 2.52 31.80
C SER A 17 -7.35 3.66 30.84
N LYS A 18 -6.27 4.28 30.30
CA LYS A 18 -6.35 5.10 29.10
C LYS A 18 -7.10 4.22 28.12
N GLY A 19 -8.33 4.63 27.83
CA GLY A 19 -9.18 3.96 26.88
C GLY A 19 -8.33 3.63 25.67
N LYS A 20 -8.46 2.39 25.19
CA LYS A 20 -8.05 2.04 23.84
C LYS A 20 -8.80 3.01 22.92
N GLU A 21 -8.21 4.17 22.62
CA GLU A 21 -8.66 4.98 21.50
C GLU A 21 -8.29 4.18 20.25
N ALA A 22 -9.31 3.43 19.84
CA ALA A 22 -9.34 2.58 18.69
C ALA A 22 -9.11 3.44 17.43
N GLY A 23 -8.07 3.10 16.69
CA GLY A 23 -7.82 3.60 15.34
C GLY A 23 -6.94 4.86 15.28
N GLY A 24 -5.90 4.82 14.45
CA GLY A 24 -5.09 6.01 14.15
C GLY A 24 -5.90 7.14 13.50
N ASP A 25 -5.29 8.30 13.27
CA ASP A 25 -5.96 9.49 12.72
C ASP A 25 -6.79 9.19 11.46
N LYS A 26 -6.27 8.33 10.58
CA LYS A 26 -6.96 7.82 9.40
C LYS A 26 -8.31 7.18 9.74
N GLU A 27 -8.35 6.32 10.74
CA GLU A 27 -9.55 5.59 11.15
C GLU A 27 -10.60 6.53 11.75
N ARG A 28 -10.14 7.53 12.52
CA ARG A 28 -11.01 8.58 13.07
C ARG A 28 -11.69 9.38 11.96
N VAL A 29 -10.93 9.78 10.94
CA VAL A 29 -11.45 10.49 9.76
C VAL A 29 -12.43 9.61 8.98
N LEU A 30 -12.10 8.34 8.73
CA LEU A 30 -12.98 7.40 8.02
C LEU A 30 -14.31 7.20 8.75
N CYS A 31 -14.28 7.03 10.08
CA CYS A 31 -15.48 6.92 10.89
C CYS A 31 -16.36 8.18 10.76
N PHE A 32 -15.78 9.36 10.90
CA PHE A 32 -16.50 10.62 10.75
C PHE A 32 -17.17 10.77 9.37
N LEU A 33 -16.41 10.50 8.30
CA LEU A 33 -16.92 10.61 6.93
C LEU A 33 -18.03 9.58 6.63
N ARG A 34 -17.90 8.35 7.14
CA ARG A 34 -18.94 7.31 7.02
C ARG A 34 -20.22 7.72 7.74
N ASP A 35 -20.11 8.34 8.91
CA ASP A 35 -21.27 8.83 9.65
C ASP A 35 -21.96 10.00 8.93
N ALA A 36 -21.19 10.94 8.40
CA ALA A 36 -21.71 12.03 7.58
C ALA A 36 -22.42 11.49 6.32
N TYR A 37 -21.83 10.51 5.64
CA TYR A 37 -22.38 9.86 4.44
C TYR A 37 -23.73 9.18 4.70
N LYS A 38 -23.89 8.54 5.87
CA LYS A 38 -25.15 7.90 6.26
C LYS A 38 -26.24 8.89 6.63
N LYS A 39 -25.87 10.03 7.23
CA LYS A 39 -26.83 11.04 7.73
C LYS A 39 -27.30 12.00 6.64
N THR A 40 -26.46 12.29 5.65
CA THR A 40 -26.82 13.24 4.59
C THR A 40 -27.90 12.68 3.66
N ARG A 41 -28.83 13.56 3.28
CA ARG A 41 -29.82 13.34 2.21
C ARG A 41 -29.47 14.07 0.91
N ASP A 42 -28.48 14.97 0.96
CA ASP A 42 -27.97 15.67 -0.21
C ASP A 42 -27.18 14.70 -1.09
N HIS A 43 -27.63 14.52 -2.33
CA HIS A 43 -27.04 13.58 -3.28
C HIS A 43 -25.64 14.00 -3.74
N SER A 44 -25.39 15.30 -3.89
CA SER A 44 -24.08 15.83 -4.29
C SER A 44 -23.07 15.59 -3.19
N LEU A 45 -23.41 15.98 -1.95
CA LEU A 45 -22.54 15.73 -0.80
C LEU A 45 -22.31 14.23 -0.56
N LYS A 46 -23.33 13.40 -0.80
CA LYS A 46 -23.21 11.94 -0.68
C LYS A 46 -22.22 11.35 -1.68
N TYR A 47 -22.21 11.85 -2.92
CA TYR A 47 -21.23 11.47 -3.93
C TYR A 47 -19.81 11.87 -3.51
N ASP A 48 -19.62 13.12 -3.09
CA ASP A 48 -18.30 13.63 -2.67
C ASP A 48 -17.74 12.85 -1.48
N LEU A 49 -18.58 12.57 -0.47
CA LEU A 49 -18.19 11.77 0.69
C LEU A 49 -17.81 10.34 0.30
N LYS A 50 -18.53 9.73 -0.65
CA LYS A 50 -18.18 8.40 -1.18
C LYS A 50 -16.80 8.43 -1.83
N LYS A 51 -16.50 9.46 -2.62
CA LYS A 51 -15.19 9.62 -3.26
C LYS A 51 -14.07 9.84 -2.26
N CYS A 52 -14.28 10.68 -1.25
CA CYS A 52 -13.32 10.86 -0.16
C CYS A 52 -13.03 9.54 0.58
N LEU A 53 -14.06 8.73 0.84
CA LEU A 53 -13.89 7.42 1.47
C LEU A 53 -13.06 6.47 0.58
N GLU A 54 -13.37 6.38 -0.72
CA GLU A 54 -12.60 5.57 -1.68
C GLU A 54 -11.12 5.96 -1.70
N ILE A 55 -10.82 7.27 -1.76
CA ILE A 55 -9.46 7.81 -1.78
C ILE A 55 -8.70 7.49 -0.48
N ILE A 56 -9.31 7.74 0.68
CA ILE A 56 -8.64 7.53 1.98
C ILE A 56 -8.44 6.04 2.26
N GLU A 57 -9.40 5.19 1.91
CA GLU A 57 -9.28 3.74 2.05
C GLU A 57 -8.19 3.16 1.14
N GLY A 58 -7.71 3.92 0.15
CA GLY A 58 -6.76 3.45 -0.84
C GLY A 58 -7.36 2.34 -1.70
N LYS A 59 -8.69 2.39 -1.91
CA LYS A 59 -9.33 1.54 -2.93
C LYS A 59 -8.73 1.96 -4.25
N GLU A 60 -7.83 1.11 -4.76
CA GLU A 60 -7.11 1.32 -6.00
C GLU A 60 -8.14 1.72 -7.07
N ASN A 61 -7.87 2.79 -7.83
CA ASN A 61 -8.67 3.09 -8.99
C ASN A 61 -8.59 1.85 -9.89
N GLN A 62 -9.72 1.29 -10.29
CA GLN A 62 -9.76 0.09 -11.13
C GLN A 62 -8.86 0.28 -12.36
N GLU A 63 -8.83 1.48 -12.93
CA GLU A 63 -7.94 1.85 -14.04
C GLU A 63 -6.45 1.67 -13.71
N VAL A 64 -6.03 1.99 -12.48
CA VAL A 64 -4.63 1.80 -12.04
C VAL A 64 -4.32 0.31 -11.86
N ALA A 65 -5.25 -0.47 -11.32
CA ALA A 65 -5.09 -1.91 -11.20
C ALA A 65 -4.99 -2.58 -12.58
N ASP A 66 -5.85 -2.19 -13.51
CA ASP A 66 -5.86 -2.69 -14.87
C ASP A 66 -4.55 -2.33 -15.60
N LEU A 67 -4.09 -1.08 -15.48
CA LEU A 67 -2.82 -0.62 -16.05
C LEU A 67 -1.62 -1.37 -15.46
N ARG A 68 -1.62 -1.64 -14.15
CA ARG A 68 -0.55 -2.39 -13.49
C ARG A 68 -0.46 -3.81 -14.04
N ASN A 69 -1.60 -4.49 -14.20
CA ASN A 69 -1.65 -5.84 -14.74
C ASN A 69 -1.16 -5.87 -16.20
N ALA A 70 -1.62 -4.93 -17.04
CA ALA A 70 -1.18 -4.83 -18.43
C ALA A 70 0.34 -4.55 -18.55
N LEU A 71 0.89 -3.73 -17.65
CA LEU A 71 2.33 -3.50 -17.58
C LEU A 71 3.10 -4.77 -17.19
N GLU A 72 2.60 -5.53 -16.22
CA GLU A 72 3.22 -6.77 -15.77
C GLU A 72 3.24 -7.82 -16.89
N GLU A 73 2.13 -7.99 -17.61
CA GLU A 73 2.05 -8.86 -18.79
C GLU A 73 3.07 -8.47 -19.87
N ALA A 74 3.16 -7.18 -20.20
CA ALA A 74 4.09 -6.66 -21.19
C ALA A 74 5.57 -6.86 -20.78
N LEU A 75 5.88 -6.74 -19.49
CA LEU A 75 7.24 -6.97 -18.99
C LEU A 75 7.62 -8.46 -19.10
N VAL A 76 6.72 -9.37 -18.74
CA VAL A 76 6.95 -10.82 -18.85
C VAL A 76 7.13 -11.24 -20.31
N GLU A 77 6.32 -10.71 -21.22
CA GLU A 77 6.47 -10.97 -22.67
C GLU A 77 7.83 -10.46 -23.17
N ASN A 78 8.23 -9.26 -22.77
CA ASN A 78 9.52 -8.68 -23.18
C ASN A 78 10.72 -9.50 -22.67
N GLU A 79 10.68 -9.96 -21.41
CA GLU A 79 11.71 -10.85 -20.87
C GLU A 79 11.81 -12.16 -21.64
N THR A 80 10.67 -12.74 -22.01
CA THR A 80 10.60 -13.98 -22.81
C THR A 80 11.21 -13.77 -24.20
N LEU A 81 10.78 -12.73 -24.91
CA LEU A 81 11.30 -12.38 -26.23
C LEU A 81 12.80 -12.06 -26.19
N PHE A 82 13.27 -11.44 -25.11
CA PHE A 82 14.69 -11.15 -24.94
C PHE A 82 15.51 -12.44 -24.81
N ALA A 83 15.02 -13.42 -24.04
CA ALA A 83 15.67 -14.72 -23.91
C ALA A 83 15.74 -15.45 -25.26
N GLU A 84 14.62 -15.54 -25.97
CA GLU A 84 14.56 -16.16 -27.30
C GLU A 84 15.50 -15.49 -28.30
N LYS A 85 15.55 -14.15 -28.29
CA LYS A 85 16.48 -13.38 -29.13
C LYS A 85 17.93 -13.73 -28.83
N CYS A 86 18.29 -13.91 -27.56
CA CYS A 86 19.65 -14.29 -27.17
C CYS A 86 19.99 -15.70 -27.66
N GLU A 87 19.09 -16.67 -27.52
CA GLU A 87 19.28 -18.04 -28.02
C GLU A 87 19.45 -18.08 -29.54
N LEU A 88 18.61 -17.33 -30.26
CA LEU A 88 18.70 -17.20 -31.71
C LEU A 88 20.01 -16.55 -32.15
N ALA A 89 20.47 -15.52 -31.45
CA ALA A 89 21.75 -14.87 -31.74
C ALA A 89 22.93 -15.84 -31.59
N VAL A 90 22.96 -16.63 -30.51
CA VAL A 90 23.99 -17.65 -30.30
C VAL A 90 23.94 -18.70 -31.42
N THR A 91 22.75 -19.21 -31.73
CA THR A 91 22.56 -20.21 -32.78
C THR A 91 23.06 -19.69 -34.14
N LEU A 92 22.73 -18.45 -34.47
CA LEU A 92 23.13 -17.83 -35.72
C LEU A 92 24.65 -17.67 -35.82
N GLU A 93 25.32 -17.28 -34.74
CA GLU A 93 26.78 -17.20 -34.71
C GLU A 93 27.45 -18.58 -34.83
N CYS A 94 26.90 -19.62 -34.19
CA CYS A 94 27.37 -20.99 -34.37
C CYS A 94 27.25 -21.44 -35.85
N MET A 95 26.11 -21.19 -36.48
CA MET A 95 25.89 -21.55 -37.88
C MET A 95 26.77 -20.77 -38.86
N LYS A 96 27.11 -19.51 -38.56
CA LYS A 96 28.07 -18.73 -39.35
C LYS A 96 29.48 -19.32 -39.24
N ALA A 97 29.90 -19.65 -38.02
CA ALA A 97 31.19 -20.28 -37.77
C ALA A 97 31.31 -21.63 -38.52
N GLU A 98 30.25 -22.44 -38.55
CA GLU A 98 30.20 -23.69 -39.33
C GLU A 98 30.28 -23.48 -40.85
N ARG A 99 29.77 -22.34 -41.34
CA ARG A 99 29.85 -21.94 -42.75
C ARG A 99 31.18 -21.27 -43.14
N GLY A 100 32.03 -20.96 -42.16
CA GLY A 100 33.29 -20.25 -42.38
C GLY A 100 33.12 -18.77 -42.75
N GLU A 101 31.98 -18.17 -42.36
CA GLU A 101 31.67 -16.74 -42.49
C GLU A 101 32.15 -15.93 -41.28
#